data_AF-A0A354ZLH1-F1
#
_entry.id   AF-A0A354ZLH1-F1
#
_cell.length_a   1.000
_cell.length_b   1.000
_cell.length_c   1.000
_cell.angle_alpha   90.00
_cell.angle_beta   90.00
_cell.angle_gamma   90.00
#
_symmetry.space_group_name_H-M   'P 1'
#
loop_
_entity.id
_entity.type
_entity.pdbx_description
1 polymer ?
#
loop_
_entity_poly.entity_id
_entity_poly.type
_entity_poly.pdbx_seq_one_letter_code
_entity_poly.pdbx_strand_id
1 'polypeptide(L)' 'GVSTSDGDAASAVSIKKYMKEVIASEDPRSPLSDQQIADSLTREGINISRRTVAKYRGELGMPASMRRRRY' A
#
# COMPACT_ATOMS: atom_id res chain seq x y z
N GLY A 1 -28.17 14.91 3.38
CA GLY A 1 -26.86 14.58 3.97
C GLY A 1 -26.41 13.25 3.43
N VAL A 2 -25.25 13.20 2.77
CA VAL A 2 -24.46 11.98 2.57
C VAL A 2 -23.01 12.44 2.43
N SER A 3 -22.39 12.80 3.55
CA SER A 3 -21.00 13.23 3.58
C SER A 3 -20.10 11.99 3.65
N THR A 4 -19.51 11.64 2.51
CA THR A 4 -18.13 11.12 2.40
C THR A 4 -17.75 9.89 3.24
N SER A 5 -18.59 8.86 3.32
CA SER A 5 -18.17 7.52 3.77
C SER A 5 -17.72 6.63 2.59
N ASP A 6 -18.31 6.81 1.41
CA ASP A 6 -17.96 6.00 0.22
C ASP A 6 -16.60 6.32 -0.39
N GLY A 7 -16.17 7.59 -0.33
CA GLY A 7 -14.88 8.02 -0.89
C GLY A 7 -13.68 7.38 -0.17
N ASP A 8 -13.74 7.26 1.16
CA ASP A 8 -12.70 6.61 1.95
C ASP A 8 -12.67 5.11 1.73
N ALA A 9 -13.84 4.46 1.62
CA ALA A 9 -13.93 3.03 1.33
C ALA A 9 -13.41 2.71 -0.08
N ALA A 10 -13.80 3.50 -1.09
CA ALA A 10 -13.32 3.36 -2.46
C ALA A 10 -11.79 3.58 -2.57
N SER A 11 -11.27 4.56 -1.84
CA SER A 11 -9.83 4.84 -1.75
C SER A 11 -9.09 3.68 -1.10
N ALA A 12 -9.60 3.13 0.01
CA ALA A 12 -8.97 2.01 0.70
C ALA A 12 -8.91 0.74 -0.18
N VAL A 13 -9.97 0.43 -0.93
CA VAL A 13 -9.98 -0.71 -1.86
C VAL A 13 -8.98 -0.49 -2.99
N SER A 14 -8.96 0.70 -3.58
CA SER A 14 -8.04 1.05 -4.68
C SER A 14 -6.58 0.98 -4.24
N ILE A 15 -6.26 1.52 -3.05
CA ILE A 15 -4.92 1.46 -2.46
C ILE A 15 -4.49 0.02 -2.22
N LYS A 16 -5.36 -0.81 -1.61
CA LYS A 16 -5.04 -2.23 -1.36
C LYS A 16 -4.79 -3.00 -2.66
N LYS A 17 -5.55 -2.71 -3.72
CA LYS A 17 -5.36 -3.30 -5.05
C LYS A 17 -4.02 -2.88 -5.66
N TYR A 18 -3.72 -1.58 -5.63
CA TYR A 18 -2.46 -1.02 -6.09
C TYR A 18 -1.26 -1.64 -5.34
N MET A 19 -1.34 -1.71 -4.01
CA MET A 19 -0.31 -2.35 -3.18
C MET A 19 -0.06 -3.80 -3.61
N LYS A 20 -1.11 -4.57 -3.91
CA LYS A 20 -0.98 -5.94 -4.42
C LYS A 20 -0.29 -6.00 -5.78
N GLU A 21 -0.66 -5.13 -6.72
CA GLU A 21 -0.06 -5.11 -8.06
C GLU A 21 1.41 -4.69 -8.03
N VAL A 22 1.71 -3.65 -7.25
CA VAL A 22 3.08 -3.17 -7.01
C VAL A 22 3.94 -4.22 -6.34
N ILE A 23 3.42 -4.90 -5.31
CA ILE A 23 4.13 -6.01 -4.65
C ILE A 23 4.25 -7.24 -5.55
N ALA A 24 3.25 -7.55 -6.36
CA ALA A 24 3.33 -8.65 -7.31
C ALA A 24 4.37 -8.41 -8.40
N SER A 25 4.60 -7.14 -8.75
CA SER A 25 5.60 -6.70 -9.72
C SER A 25 6.93 -6.26 -9.08
N GLU A 26 7.06 -6.36 -7.75
CA GLU A 26 8.27 -5.93 -7.05
C GLU A 26 9.43 -6.90 -7.27
N ASP A 27 10.65 -6.39 -7.24
CA ASP A 27 11.83 -7.24 -7.25
C ASP A 27 11.96 -7.95 -5.89
N PRO A 28 11.94 -9.31 -5.84
CA PRO A 28 12.12 -10.05 -4.59
C PRO A 28 13.47 -9.77 -3.90
N ARG A 29 14.46 -9.27 -4.64
CA ARG A 29 15.78 -8.88 -4.13
C ARG A 29 15.75 -7.50 -3.46
N SER A 30 14.79 -6.65 -3.84
CA SER A 30 14.62 -5.30 -3.32
C SER A 30 13.13 -5.02 -3.01
N PRO A 31 12.57 -5.69 -2.00
CA PRO A 31 11.15 -5.54 -1.68
C PRO A 31 10.84 -4.10 -1.26
N LEU A 32 9.73 -3.57 -1.75
CA LEU A 32 9.36 -2.18 -1.56
C LEU A 32 9.00 -1.91 -0.10
N SER A 33 9.57 -0.85 0.44
CA SER A 33 9.23 -0.36 1.77
C SER A 33 7.89 0.37 1.76
N ASP A 34 7.30 0.45 2.94
CA ASP A 34 6.06 1.16 3.25
C ASP A 34 6.10 2.61 2.75
N GLN A 35 7.27 3.22 2.88
CA GLN A 35 7.52 4.59 2.45
C GLN A 35 7.49 4.70 0.93
N GLN A 36 8.15 3.78 0.21
CA GLN A 36 8.15 3.79 -1.25
C GLN A 36 6.74 3.59 -1.82
N ILE A 37 5.94 2.71 -1.21
CA ILE A 37 4.54 2.51 -1.60
C ILE A 37 3.73 3.79 -1.36
N ALA A 38 3.90 4.44 -0.21
CA ALA A 38 3.23 5.71 0.10
C ALA A 38 3.64 6.82 -0.89
N ASP A 39 4.92 6.90 -1.23
CA ASP A 39 5.45 7.89 -2.18
C ASP A 39 4.89 7.64 -3.59
N SER A 40 4.78 6.39 -4.04
CA SER A 40 4.16 6.04 -5.32
C SER A 40 2.68 6.41 -5.37
N LEU A 41 1.93 6.12 -4.30
CA LEU A 41 0.53 6.54 -4.19
C LEU A 41 0.39 8.06 -4.18
N THR A 42 1.29 8.76 -3.50
CA THR A 42 1.33 10.22 -3.47
C THR A 42 1.57 10.81 -4.86
N ARG A 43 2.41 10.17 -5.69
CA ARG A 43 2.61 10.57 -7.10
C ARG A 43 1.36 10.39 -7.95
N GLU A 44 0.51 9.41 -7.64
CA GLU A 44 -0.79 9.22 -8.30
C GLU A 44 -1.89 10.15 -7.76
N GLY A 45 -1.54 11.08 -6.85
CA GLY A 45 -2.49 12.01 -6.24
C GLY A 45 -3.19 11.47 -4.99
N ILE A 46 -2.81 10.27 -4.54
CA ILE A 46 -3.37 9.63 -3.34
C ILE A 46 -2.45 9.93 -2.15
N ASN A 47 -2.80 10.96 -1.38
CA ASN A 47 -2.01 11.33 -0.20
C ASN A 47 -2.30 10.36 0.95
N ILE A 48 -1.36 9.45 1.19
CA ILE A 48 -1.46 8.43 2.23
C ILE A 48 -0.20 8.40 3.10
N SER A 49 -0.39 8.22 4.41
CA SER A 49 0.73 8.07 5.32
C SER A 49 1.33 6.66 5.29
N ARG A 50 2.64 6.55 5.56
CA ARG A 50 3.32 5.26 5.82
C ARG A 50 2.60 4.38 6.85
N ARG A 51 1.95 5.00 7.85
CA ARG A 51 1.20 4.29 8.90
C ARG A 51 -0.06 3.63 8.34
N THR A 52 -0.76 4.29 7.44
CA THR A 52 -1.94 3.74 6.76
C THR A 52 -1.53 2.59 5.84
N VAL A 53 -0.43 2.72 5.10
CA VAL A 53 0.14 1.64 4.30
C VAL A 53 0.53 0.44 5.19
N ALA A 54 1.10 0.67 6.38
CA ALA A 54 1.38 -0.38 7.36
C ALA A 54 0.15 -1.09 7.88
N LYS A 55 -0.91 -0.34 8.19
CA LYS A 55 -2.21 -0.91 8.56
C LYS A 55 -2.74 -1.82 7.45
N TYR A 56 -2.80 -1.32 6.20
CA TYR A 56 -3.31 -2.10 5.07
C TYR A 56 -2.43 -3.31 4.74
N ARG A 57 -1.11 -3.20 4.87
CA ARG A 57 -0.22 -4.35 4.71
C ARG A 57 -0.51 -5.45 5.74
N GLY A 58 -0.75 -5.07 6.99
CA GLY A 58 -1.17 -6.00 8.04
C GLY A 58 -2.51 -6.67 7.72
N GLU A 59 -3.50 -5.90 7.28
CA GLU A 59 -4.82 -6.41 6.87
C GLU A 59 -4.74 -7.36 5.66
N LEU A 60 -3.78 -7.12 4.75
CA LEU A 60 -3.54 -7.96 3.58
C LEU A 60 -2.71 -9.22 3.89
N GLY A 61 -2.26 -9.42 5.14
CA GLY A 61 -1.40 -10.54 5.52
C GLY A 61 -0.01 -10.49 4.88
N MET A 62 0.38 -9.32 4.39
CA MET A 62 1.61 -9.12 3.65
C MET A 62 2.78 -8.96 4.62
N PRO A 63 3.77 -9.88 4.63
CA PRO A 63 4.91 -9.75 5.52
C PRO A 63 5.70 -8.48 5.18
N ALA A 64 6.26 -7.83 6.19
CA ALA A 64 7.11 -6.66 6.00
C ALA A 64 8.26 -6.98 5.04
N SER A 65 8.69 -5.98 4.26
CA SER A 65 9.71 -6.09 3.21
C SER A 65 10.98 -6.81 3.69
N MET A 66 11.34 -6.63 4.97
CA MET A 66 12.48 -7.27 5.62
C MET A 66 12.39 -8.81 5.72
N ARG A 67 11.19 -9.40 5.73
CA ARG A 67 10.99 -10.86 5.68
C ARG A 67 10.95 -11.42 4.26
N ARG A 68 10.80 -10.59 3.22
CA ARG A 68 10.73 -11.03 1.81
C ARG A 68 12.07 -11.01 1.10
N ARG A 69 13.06 -10.30 1.65
CA ARG A 69 14.41 -10.26 1.10
C ARG A 69 15.02 -11.66 1.17
N ARG A 70 15.03 -12.36 0.03
CA ARG A 70 15.73 -13.64 -0.14
C ARG A 70 17.18 -13.29 -0.47
N TYR A 71 18.10 -13.60 0.45
CA TYR A 71 19.55 -13.47 0.22
C TYR A 71 20.00 -14.46 -0.85
#